data_AF-A0A142XKF5-F1
#
_entry.id   AF-A0A142XKF5-F1
#
_cell.length_a   1.000
_cell.length_b   1.000
_cell.length_c   1.000
_cell.angle_alpha   90.00
_cell.angle_beta   90.00
_cell.angle_gamma   90.00
#
_symmetry.space_group_name_H-M   'P 1'
#
loop_
_entity.id
_entity.type
_entity.pdbx_description
1 polymer ?
#
loop_
_entity_poly.entity_id
_entity_poly.type
_entity_poly.pdbx_seq_one_letter_code
_entity_poly.pdbx_strand_id
1 'polypeptide(L)'
;MTEAEWLTSDYAYSLWQLVIGGASERKSQLLAVALCRRAWPLLTDARSRSAVEVAERYADGDASEDERIAAYDAAKRVDGADVDERYARAIAQARIYANEVAERGEVSEGEQALARPAANSADADGVDVLAARAAAHAVGQRQAETSCDVVWEALLKNATTLEDVTVLADIVRDIFGNPFRPVALDPSLLTPTVTALAAQMYESRDFSAMPILADALQDEGCTSAAVLDHCRGPGPHVRGCWVVDQVLGKGHGRLMTEAEWLTGAEPRLMVKLLSGTVSDRKLRLFACAFYHRLSCVAGDSFADAAVEIAERFADGHATADELSGAATEVSAARDALDYSMANRPAHVALDLARDVTRPDAGQGAGDITRQCAFLCANGPFRTLGRLWWTADHRSVRNDMAAQMDLLRDIFGNPFRPVAFSPAWRTDTAVALASQMYESRDFRAMPVLADALQAAGCDNADVLDHCRAPGLHARGCWVVDLVLGKE
;
A
#
# COMPACT_ATOMS: atom_id res chain seq x y z
N MET A 1 -9.82 3.61 10.24
CA MET A 1 -9.33 3.23 11.58
C MET A 1 -8.63 4.43 12.20
N THR A 2 -8.96 4.77 13.44
CA THR A 2 -8.32 5.82 14.26
C THR A 2 -7.20 5.25 15.14
N GLU A 3 -6.39 6.11 15.77
CA GLU A 3 -5.34 5.68 16.71
C GLU A 3 -5.91 4.89 17.91
N ALA A 4 -7.06 5.31 18.46
CA ALA A 4 -7.69 4.62 19.56
C ALA A 4 -8.16 3.20 19.15
N GLU A 5 -8.78 3.08 17.97
CA GLU A 5 -9.18 1.79 17.40
C GLU A 5 -7.97 0.90 17.11
N TRP A 6 -6.83 1.45 16.68
CA TRP A 6 -5.61 0.68 16.49
C TRP A 6 -5.09 0.04 17.78
N LEU A 7 -5.15 0.78 18.90
CA LEU A 7 -4.65 0.31 20.20
C LEU A 7 -5.58 -0.71 20.86
N THR A 8 -6.88 -0.67 20.60
CA THR A 8 -7.87 -1.51 21.28
C THR A 8 -8.49 -2.60 20.41
N SER A 9 -8.30 -2.58 19.09
CA SER A 9 -8.96 -3.54 18.20
C SER A 9 -8.33 -4.93 18.27
N ASP A 10 -9.12 -5.94 18.60
CA ASP A 10 -8.69 -7.34 18.47
C ASP A 10 -8.81 -7.87 17.03
N TYR A 11 -9.28 -7.03 16.10
CA TYR A 11 -9.53 -7.42 14.73
C TYR A 11 -8.33 -7.17 13.83
N ALA A 12 -7.41 -8.12 13.86
CA ALA A 12 -6.13 -8.02 13.20
C ALA A 12 -6.19 -7.90 11.66
N TYR A 13 -7.28 -8.28 10.99
CA TYR A 13 -7.47 -8.01 9.56
C TYR A 13 -7.58 -6.51 9.26
N SER A 14 -8.28 -5.74 10.10
CA SER A 14 -8.39 -4.29 9.89
C SER A 14 -7.10 -3.56 10.23
N LEU A 15 -6.34 -4.06 11.21
CA LEU A 15 -4.97 -3.59 11.48
C LEU A 15 -4.08 -3.86 10.27
N TRP A 16 -4.12 -5.08 9.73
CA TRP A 16 -3.38 -5.48 8.54
C TRP A 16 -3.73 -4.61 7.32
N GLN A 17 -5.02 -4.44 7.01
CA GLN A 17 -5.49 -3.60 5.90
C GLN A 17 -5.03 -2.14 6.01
N LEU A 18 -4.79 -1.63 7.23
CA LEU A 18 -4.25 -0.29 7.43
C LEU A 18 -2.74 -0.21 7.10
N VAL A 19 -1.96 -1.23 7.45
CA VAL A 19 -0.49 -1.20 7.32
C VAL A 19 0.04 -1.80 6.02
N ILE A 20 -0.69 -2.76 5.42
CA ILE A 20 -0.32 -3.51 4.22
C ILE A 20 0.13 -2.62 3.06
N GLY A 21 -0.61 -1.54 2.80
CA GLY A 21 -0.34 -0.64 1.67
C GLY A 21 0.89 0.26 1.87
N GLY A 22 1.52 0.24 3.05
CA GLY A 22 2.78 0.95 3.32
C GLY A 22 3.82 0.11 4.05
N ALA A 23 3.63 -1.21 4.11
CA ALA A 23 4.58 -2.14 4.68
C ALA A 23 5.72 -2.39 3.70
N SER A 24 6.98 -2.35 4.16
CA SER A 24 8.08 -2.82 3.31
C SER A 24 7.93 -4.30 3.01
N GLU A 25 8.47 -4.73 1.86
CA GLU A 25 8.48 -6.14 1.45
C GLU A 25 9.00 -7.04 2.58
N ARG A 26 10.07 -6.61 3.27
CA ARG A 26 10.62 -7.25 4.46
C ARG A 26 9.60 -7.41 5.58
N LYS A 27 8.92 -6.34 6.00
CA LYS A 27 7.98 -6.38 7.14
C LYS A 27 6.77 -7.27 6.84
N SER A 28 6.28 -7.25 5.60
CA SER A 28 5.19 -8.12 5.17
C SER A 28 5.60 -9.59 5.11
N GLN A 29 6.83 -9.88 4.66
CA GLN A 29 7.40 -11.23 4.72
C GLN A 29 7.56 -11.70 6.16
N LEU A 30 8.06 -10.85 7.06
CA LEU A 30 8.18 -11.18 8.48
C LEU A 30 6.84 -11.40 9.17
N LEU A 31 5.79 -10.69 8.76
CA LEU A 31 4.42 -10.99 9.19
C LEU A 31 4.01 -12.39 8.72
N ALA A 32 4.10 -12.68 7.42
CA ALA A 32 3.75 -14.00 6.89
C ALA A 32 4.54 -15.14 7.55
N VAL A 33 5.83 -14.93 7.81
CA VAL A 33 6.69 -15.84 8.56
C VAL A 33 6.20 -16.03 9.98
N ALA A 34 5.94 -14.96 10.74
CA ALA A 34 5.50 -15.03 12.13
C ALA A 34 4.19 -15.84 12.24
N LEU A 35 3.30 -15.62 11.28
CA LEU A 35 2.07 -16.38 11.12
C LEU A 35 2.33 -17.88 10.83
N CYS A 36 3.23 -18.20 9.91
CA CYS A 36 3.62 -19.59 9.61
C CYS A 36 4.33 -20.28 10.77
N ARG A 37 5.14 -19.54 11.55
CA ARG A 37 5.81 -20.02 12.76
C ARG A 37 4.80 -20.36 13.87
N ARG A 38 3.70 -19.64 13.96
CA ARG A 38 2.60 -20.01 14.86
C ARG A 38 1.89 -21.29 14.40
N ALA A 39 1.74 -21.47 13.09
CA ALA A 39 1.22 -22.69 12.47
C ALA A 39 2.25 -23.83 12.37
N TRP A 40 3.45 -23.72 12.97
CA TRP A 40 4.53 -24.68 12.78
C TRP A 40 4.19 -26.15 13.05
N PRO A 41 3.38 -26.49 14.09
CA PRO A 41 2.95 -27.87 14.31
C PRO A 41 2.10 -28.44 13.16
N LEU A 42 1.44 -27.58 12.39
CA LEU A 42 0.60 -27.93 11.24
C LEU A 42 1.39 -28.08 9.94
N LEU A 43 2.61 -27.53 9.88
CA LEU A 43 3.53 -27.70 8.76
C LEU A 43 4.23 -29.05 8.91
N THR A 44 3.69 -30.13 8.35
CA THR A 44 4.30 -31.47 8.52
C THR A 44 5.30 -31.80 7.41
N ASP A 45 5.09 -31.26 6.21
CA ASP A 45 6.05 -31.41 5.09
C ASP A 45 7.32 -30.56 5.30
N ALA A 46 8.48 -31.21 5.14
CA ALA A 46 9.78 -30.58 5.32
C ALA A 46 10.03 -29.44 4.32
N ARG A 47 9.44 -29.49 3.12
CA ARG A 47 9.54 -28.43 2.09
C ARG A 47 8.82 -27.16 2.53
N SER A 48 7.69 -27.30 3.22
CA SER A 48 6.94 -26.17 3.78
C SER A 48 7.70 -25.49 4.91
N ARG A 49 8.34 -26.25 5.80
CA ARG A 49 9.20 -25.69 6.86
C ARG A 49 10.43 -24.99 6.28
N SER A 50 11.09 -25.64 5.31
CA SER A 50 12.25 -25.07 4.61
C SER A 50 11.89 -23.79 3.87
N ALA A 51 10.68 -23.69 3.32
CA ALA A 51 10.17 -22.47 2.73
C ALA A 51 10.13 -21.32 3.76
N VAL A 52 9.48 -21.50 4.91
CA VAL A 52 9.41 -20.46 5.96
C VAL A 52 10.81 -20.00 6.41
N GLU A 53 11.77 -20.91 6.54
CA GLU A 53 13.15 -20.58 6.90
C GLU A 53 13.90 -19.80 5.81
N VAL A 54 13.63 -20.08 4.53
CA VAL A 54 14.17 -19.31 3.40
C VAL A 54 13.52 -17.93 3.33
N ALA A 55 12.22 -17.81 3.59
CA ALA A 55 11.53 -16.51 3.67
C ALA A 55 12.13 -15.61 4.75
N GLU A 56 12.42 -16.15 5.93
CA GLU A 56 13.08 -15.42 7.02
C GLU A 56 14.43 -14.85 6.60
N ARG A 57 15.29 -15.69 6.03
CA ARG A 57 16.61 -15.26 5.56
C ARG A 57 16.51 -14.27 4.41
N TYR A 58 15.57 -14.49 3.48
CA TYR A 58 15.35 -13.59 2.35
C TYR A 58 14.88 -12.21 2.83
N ALA A 59 13.98 -12.14 3.81
CA ALA A 59 13.53 -10.89 4.40
C ALA A 59 14.69 -10.09 5.04
N ASP A 60 15.70 -10.78 5.57
CA ASP A 60 16.90 -10.17 6.14
C ASP A 60 18.03 -9.92 5.15
N GLY A 61 17.89 -10.33 3.88
CA GLY A 61 18.91 -10.21 2.83
C GLY A 61 19.98 -11.33 2.84
N ASP A 62 19.78 -12.36 3.66
CA ASP A 62 20.69 -13.51 3.86
C ASP A 62 20.38 -14.70 2.92
N ALA A 63 19.38 -14.58 2.06
CA ALA A 63 19.05 -15.55 1.01
C ALA A 63 18.84 -14.85 -0.33
N SER A 64 19.19 -15.53 -1.42
CA SER A 64 19.04 -14.98 -2.77
C SER A 64 17.61 -15.11 -3.30
N GLU A 65 17.30 -14.32 -4.33
CA GLU A 65 16.04 -14.43 -5.09
C GLU A 65 15.84 -15.85 -5.66
N ASP A 66 16.92 -16.48 -6.12
CA ASP A 66 16.88 -17.83 -6.70
C ASP A 66 16.61 -18.90 -5.63
N GLU A 67 17.21 -18.76 -4.44
CA GLU A 67 16.93 -19.62 -3.29
C GLU A 67 15.47 -19.49 -2.86
N ARG A 68 14.94 -18.27 -2.84
CA ARG A 68 13.53 -17.98 -2.55
C ARG A 68 12.62 -18.65 -3.58
N ILE A 69 12.86 -18.46 -4.88
CA ILE A 69 12.05 -19.07 -5.95
C ILE A 69 12.08 -20.60 -5.87
N ALA A 70 13.25 -21.20 -5.64
CA ALA A 70 13.39 -22.65 -5.51
C ALA A 70 12.59 -23.21 -4.33
N ALA A 71 12.62 -22.53 -3.19
CA ALA A 71 11.85 -22.91 -2.00
C ALA A 71 10.33 -22.75 -2.22
N TYR A 72 9.91 -21.67 -2.89
CA TYR A 72 8.52 -21.47 -3.30
C TYR A 72 8.01 -22.61 -4.18
N ASP A 73 8.74 -22.95 -5.24
CA ASP A 73 8.36 -24.01 -6.16
C ASP A 73 8.32 -25.39 -5.47
N ALA A 74 9.21 -25.63 -4.51
CA ALA A 74 9.22 -26.85 -3.73
C ALA A 74 7.99 -26.98 -2.83
N ALA A 75 7.59 -25.91 -2.15
CA ALA A 75 6.40 -25.87 -1.31
C ALA A 75 5.09 -25.92 -2.13
N LYS A 76 5.04 -25.26 -3.28
CA LYS A 76 3.87 -25.30 -4.18
C LYS A 76 3.58 -26.70 -4.74
N ARG A 77 4.62 -27.52 -4.95
CA ARG A 77 4.47 -28.91 -5.42
C ARG A 77 3.86 -29.87 -4.37
N VAL A 78 3.52 -29.38 -3.18
CA VAL A 78 2.71 -30.10 -2.20
C VAL A 78 1.22 -30.06 -2.59
N ASP A 79 0.79 -29.13 -3.47
CA ASP A 79 -0.63 -28.84 -3.79
C ASP A 79 -1.21 -29.67 -4.96
N GLY A 80 -2.49 -30.06 -4.87
CA GLY A 80 -3.25 -30.80 -5.90
C GLY A 80 -4.38 -29.95 -6.51
N ALA A 81 -4.82 -30.27 -7.74
CA ALA A 81 -5.69 -29.41 -8.56
C ALA A 81 -7.12 -29.10 -8.03
N ASP A 82 -7.62 -29.79 -7.01
CA ASP A 82 -9.00 -29.62 -6.46
C ASP A 82 -9.09 -28.51 -5.38
N VAL A 83 -7.96 -27.89 -5.05
CA VAL A 83 -7.84 -26.91 -3.95
C VAL A 83 -8.17 -25.48 -4.41
N ASP A 84 -7.96 -25.13 -5.68
CA ASP A 84 -8.17 -23.78 -6.22
C ASP A 84 -9.65 -23.35 -6.26
N GLU A 85 -10.59 -24.28 -6.42
CA GLU A 85 -12.03 -23.98 -6.38
C GLU A 85 -12.55 -23.79 -4.95
N ARG A 86 -12.05 -24.60 -3.99
CA ARG A 86 -12.35 -24.45 -2.56
C ARG A 86 -11.76 -23.14 -2.01
N TYR A 87 -10.60 -22.75 -2.53
CA TYR A 87 -9.89 -21.48 -2.28
C TYR A 87 -10.67 -20.25 -2.75
N ALA A 88 -11.14 -20.23 -4.00
CA ALA A 88 -11.91 -19.10 -4.54
C ALA A 88 -13.24 -18.86 -3.79
N ARG A 89 -13.87 -19.94 -3.32
CA ARG A 89 -15.14 -19.89 -2.59
C ARG A 89 -14.99 -19.30 -1.18
N ALA A 90 -13.84 -19.49 -0.56
CA ALA A 90 -13.63 -19.08 0.82
C ALA A 90 -13.15 -17.62 0.96
N ILE A 91 -12.37 -17.12 -0.02
CA ILE A 91 -12.07 -15.68 -0.17
C ILE A 91 -13.37 -14.86 -0.33
N ALA A 92 -14.32 -15.38 -1.10
CA ALA A 92 -15.63 -14.75 -1.25
C ALA A 92 -16.40 -14.69 0.09
N GLN A 93 -16.33 -15.75 0.90
CA GLN A 93 -17.00 -15.83 2.20
C GLN A 93 -16.39 -14.88 3.24
N ALA A 94 -15.06 -14.78 3.31
CA ALA A 94 -14.36 -13.89 4.24
C ALA A 94 -14.64 -12.40 3.94
N ARG A 95 -14.73 -12.05 2.65
CA ARG A 95 -15.14 -10.71 2.19
C ARG A 95 -16.57 -10.36 2.59
N ILE A 96 -17.49 -11.32 2.49
CA ILE A 96 -18.90 -11.14 2.90
C ILE A 96 -18.97 -10.88 4.41
N TYR A 97 -18.29 -11.68 5.23
CA TYR A 97 -18.29 -11.52 6.67
C TYR A 97 -17.66 -10.19 7.13
N ALA A 98 -16.54 -9.79 6.53
CA ALA A 98 -15.90 -8.49 6.83
C ALA A 98 -16.81 -7.30 6.49
N ASN A 99 -17.57 -7.40 5.40
CA ASN A 99 -18.55 -6.37 5.02
C ASN A 99 -19.76 -6.36 5.96
N GLU A 100 -20.30 -7.53 6.34
CA GLU A 100 -21.44 -7.65 7.26
C GLU A 100 -21.13 -7.11 8.67
N VAL A 101 -19.88 -7.24 9.13
CA VAL A 101 -19.42 -6.70 10.43
C VAL A 101 -19.20 -5.19 10.33
N ALA A 102 -18.64 -4.70 9.21
CA ALA A 102 -18.46 -3.27 8.97
C ALA A 102 -19.80 -2.51 8.87
N GLU A 103 -20.85 -3.15 8.36
CA GLU A 103 -22.19 -2.57 8.22
C GLU A 103 -22.99 -2.52 9.53
N ARG A 104 -22.63 -3.29 10.57
CA ARG A 104 -23.46 -3.43 11.78
C ARG A 104 -23.20 -2.44 12.92
N GLY A 105 -22.15 -1.63 12.87
CA GLY A 105 -21.98 -0.45 13.73
C GLY A 105 -22.02 -0.61 15.26
N GLU A 106 -22.27 -1.80 15.81
CA GLU A 106 -22.39 -2.07 17.24
C GLU A 106 -21.93 -3.51 17.51
N VAL A 107 -20.91 -3.69 18.34
CA VAL A 107 -20.82 -4.91 19.15
C VAL A 107 -20.33 -4.51 20.53
N SER A 108 -21.29 -4.39 21.46
CA SER A 108 -21.03 -4.53 22.88
C SER A 108 -20.49 -5.93 23.17
N GLU A 109 -19.53 -5.98 24.09
CA GLU A 109 -18.97 -7.19 24.69
C GLU A 109 -20.03 -8.28 24.93
N GLY A 110 -19.77 -9.50 24.44
CA GLY A 110 -20.15 -10.70 25.18
C GLY A 110 -21.00 -11.77 24.51
N GLU A 111 -21.79 -11.52 23.46
CA GLU A 111 -22.81 -12.53 23.10
C GLU A 111 -22.86 -12.94 21.61
N GLN A 112 -22.36 -14.16 21.38
CA GLN A 112 -22.82 -15.13 20.37
C GLN A 112 -22.53 -14.88 18.88
N ALA A 113 -21.26 -15.04 18.48
CA ALA A 113 -20.93 -15.38 17.08
C ALA A 113 -19.88 -16.51 16.97
N LEU A 114 -20.00 -17.53 17.82
CA LEU A 114 -19.57 -18.91 17.51
C LEU A 114 -20.65 -19.59 16.63
N ALA A 115 -21.02 -18.95 15.51
CA ALA A 115 -21.87 -19.58 14.50
C ALA A 115 -20.93 -20.24 13.46
N ARG A 116 -20.58 -21.50 13.75
CA ARG A 116 -19.81 -22.43 12.92
C ARG A 116 -20.10 -22.26 11.41
N PRO A 117 -19.10 -22.06 10.54
CA PRO A 117 -19.16 -22.62 9.21
C PRO A 117 -18.77 -24.10 9.33
N ALA A 118 -19.76 -24.98 9.17
CA ALA A 118 -19.65 -26.40 8.88
C ALA A 118 -18.30 -27.08 9.21
N ALA A 119 -18.12 -27.45 10.48
CA ALA A 119 -17.16 -28.47 10.89
C ALA A 119 -17.64 -29.88 10.47
N ASN A 120 -17.90 -30.07 9.18
CA ASN A 120 -18.14 -31.38 8.57
C ASN A 120 -17.25 -31.47 7.32
N SER A 121 -16.24 -32.35 7.38
CA SER A 121 -15.27 -32.75 6.35
C SER A 121 -13.97 -31.95 6.17
N ALA A 122 -13.35 -31.46 7.25
CA ALA A 122 -11.90 -31.23 7.21
C ALA A 122 -11.19 -32.55 7.51
N ASP A 123 -10.91 -33.34 6.47
CA ASP A 123 -9.95 -34.43 6.58
C ASP A 123 -8.60 -33.82 7.00
N ALA A 124 -7.87 -34.47 7.91
CA ALA A 124 -6.58 -34.01 8.43
C ALA A 124 -5.56 -33.68 7.32
N ASP A 125 -5.74 -34.26 6.12
CA ASP A 125 -4.95 -34.01 4.91
C ASP A 125 -5.11 -32.60 4.34
N GLY A 126 -6.21 -31.88 4.61
CA GLY A 126 -6.44 -30.52 4.08
C GLY A 126 -5.75 -29.40 4.87
N VAL A 127 -5.43 -29.64 6.14
CA VAL A 127 -4.80 -28.64 7.03
C VAL A 127 -3.32 -28.46 6.68
N ASP A 128 -2.63 -29.55 6.37
CA ASP A 128 -1.23 -29.54 5.94
C ASP A 128 -1.05 -28.82 4.59
N VAL A 129 -2.01 -28.95 3.67
CA VAL A 129 -2.02 -28.26 2.37
C VAL A 129 -2.22 -26.75 2.52
N LEU A 130 -3.11 -26.30 3.39
CA LEU A 130 -3.31 -24.87 3.68
C LEU A 130 -2.09 -24.25 4.37
N ALA A 131 -1.46 -24.98 5.30
CA ALA A 131 -0.23 -24.58 5.95
C ALA A 131 0.95 -24.55 4.95
N ALA A 132 1.05 -25.55 4.06
CA ALA A 132 2.05 -25.58 2.99
C ALA A 132 1.89 -24.42 2.00
N ARG A 133 0.65 -24.02 1.69
CA ARG A 133 0.34 -22.86 0.84
C ARG A 133 0.64 -21.54 1.55
N ALA A 134 0.36 -21.43 2.85
CA ALA A 134 0.79 -20.30 3.68
C ALA A 134 2.32 -20.17 3.70
N ALA A 135 3.04 -21.28 3.85
CA ALA A 135 4.50 -21.32 3.79
C ALA A 135 5.06 -21.01 2.39
N ALA A 136 4.43 -21.52 1.33
CA ALA A 136 4.78 -21.15 -0.04
C ALA A 136 4.57 -19.65 -0.25
N HIS A 137 3.45 -19.09 0.19
CA HIS A 137 3.19 -17.64 0.06
C HIS A 137 4.06 -16.76 0.96
N ALA A 138 4.51 -17.24 2.12
CA ALA A 138 5.52 -16.55 2.92
C ALA A 138 6.85 -16.36 2.15
N VAL A 139 7.15 -17.28 1.21
CA VAL A 139 8.29 -17.22 0.28
C VAL A 139 7.90 -16.60 -1.08
N GLY A 140 6.61 -16.47 -1.37
CA GLY A 140 6.06 -16.19 -2.68
C GLY A 140 5.77 -14.72 -2.95
N GLN A 141 6.57 -14.16 -3.87
CA GLN A 141 6.46 -12.88 -4.59
C GLN A 141 6.73 -11.56 -3.84
N ARG A 142 7.23 -10.58 -4.63
CA ARG A 142 7.46 -9.14 -4.31
C ARG A 142 6.20 -8.33 -3.99
N GLN A 143 5.11 -9.00 -3.62
CA GLN A 143 3.80 -8.39 -3.41
C GLN A 143 3.18 -8.94 -2.12
N ALA A 144 3.49 -8.24 -1.03
CA ALA A 144 2.97 -8.44 0.32
C ALA A 144 1.44 -8.59 0.43
N GLU A 145 0.68 -8.06 -0.54
CA GLU A 145 -0.76 -7.90 -0.46
C GLU A 145 -1.55 -9.23 -0.57
N THR A 146 -1.21 -10.10 -1.52
CA THR A 146 -1.92 -11.37 -1.72
C THR A 146 -1.44 -12.50 -0.82
N SER A 147 -0.23 -12.40 -0.27
CA SER A 147 0.36 -13.46 0.56
C SER A 147 -0.21 -13.48 1.98
N CYS A 148 -0.55 -12.33 2.57
CA CYS A 148 -1.08 -12.30 3.93
C CYS A 148 -2.58 -12.60 3.99
N ASP A 149 -3.39 -12.22 2.99
CA ASP A 149 -4.83 -12.52 2.96
C ASP A 149 -5.10 -14.04 3.01
N VAL A 150 -4.24 -14.84 2.37
CA VAL A 150 -4.33 -16.32 2.35
C VAL A 150 -3.88 -16.94 3.68
N VAL A 151 -2.80 -16.43 4.27
CA VAL A 151 -2.30 -16.89 5.58
C VAL A 151 -3.28 -16.50 6.69
N TRP A 152 -3.88 -15.32 6.57
CA TRP A 152 -4.92 -14.78 7.43
C TRP A 152 -6.16 -15.69 7.46
N GLU A 153 -6.63 -16.11 6.28
CA GLU A 153 -7.78 -16.99 6.16
C GLU A 153 -7.50 -18.42 6.68
N ALA A 154 -6.30 -18.94 6.44
CA ALA A 154 -5.87 -20.25 6.96
C ALA A 154 -5.75 -20.26 8.50
N LEU A 155 -5.28 -19.17 9.10
CA LEU A 155 -5.20 -19.02 10.55
C LEU A 155 -6.56 -18.74 11.20
N LEU A 156 -7.40 -17.88 10.59
CA LEU A 156 -8.77 -17.64 11.10
C LEU A 156 -9.65 -18.89 11.05
N LYS A 157 -9.48 -19.76 10.05
CA LYS A 157 -10.21 -21.03 9.95
C LYS A 157 -9.77 -22.08 10.96
N ASN A 158 -8.53 -22.00 11.44
CA ASN A 158 -7.95 -22.93 12.42
C ASN A 158 -7.83 -22.33 13.83
N ALA A 159 -8.18 -21.06 14.01
CA ALA A 159 -8.29 -20.42 15.32
C ALA A 159 -9.37 -21.14 16.11
N THR A 160 -8.96 -21.85 17.15
CA THR A 160 -9.88 -22.63 17.99
C THR A 160 -10.44 -21.82 19.15
N THR A 161 -9.85 -20.65 19.42
CA THR A 161 -10.17 -19.77 20.55
C THR A 161 -10.14 -18.29 20.15
N LEU A 162 -10.82 -17.43 20.93
CA LEU A 162 -10.73 -15.96 20.81
C LEU A 162 -9.30 -15.45 21.11
N GLU A 163 -8.57 -16.17 21.97
CA GLU A 163 -7.17 -15.92 22.31
C GLU A 163 -6.23 -16.07 21.09
N ASP A 164 -6.60 -16.91 20.11
CA ASP A 164 -5.84 -17.04 18.87
C ASP A 164 -5.97 -15.82 17.94
N VAL A 165 -7.06 -15.06 18.04
CA VAL A 165 -7.33 -13.89 17.18
C VAL A 165 -6.69 -12.62 17.73
N THR A 166 -6.72 -12.43 19.06
CA THR A 166 -6.07 -11.30 19.75
C THR A 166 -4.55 -11.31 19.55
N VAL A 167 -3.94 -12.50 19.65
CA VAL A 167 -2.50 -12.68 19.43
C VAL A 167 -2.06 -12.25 18.03
N LEU A 168 -2.90 -12.41 17.00
CA LEU A 168 -2.59 -11.94 15.65
C LEU A 168 -2.57 -10.41 15.56
N ALA A 169 -3.43 -9.74 16.33
CA ALA A 169 -3.46 -8.28 16.40
C ALA A 169 -2.17 -7.75 17.02
N ASP A 170 -1.71 -8.44 18.05
CA ASP A 170 -0.48 -8.10 18.74
C ASP A 170 0.76 -8.38 17.90
N ILE A 171 0.77 -9.45 17.08
CA ILE A 171 1.85 -9.67 16.09
C ILE A 171 1.91 -8.53 15.07
N VAL A 172 0.77 -8.06 14.57
CA VAL A 172 0.74 -6.90 13.64
C VAL A 172 1.28 -5.65 14.34
N ARG A 173 0.88 -5.38 15.58
CA ARG A 173 1.42 -4.24 16.35
C ARG A 173 2.90 -4.40 16.68
N ASP A 174 3.35 -5.61 16.97
CA ASP A 174 4.76 -5.91 17.24
C ASP A 174 5.62 -5.64 16.01
N ILE A 175 5.18 -6.07 14.82
CA ILE A 175 5.97 -5.89 13.60
C ILE A 175 5.95 -4.43 13.11
N PHE A 176 4.79 -3.78 13.16
CA PHE A 176 4.58 -2.47 12.50
C PHE A 176 4.64 -1.27 13.45
N GLY A 177 4.48 -1.48 14.76
CA GLY A 177 4.34 -0.38 15.73
C GLY A 177 3.05 0.41 15.52
N ASN A 178 2.91 1.55 16.20
CA ASN A 178 1.76 2.45 15.99
C ASN A 178 1.98 3.31 14.72
N PRO A 179 1.18 3.14 13.65
CA PRO A 179 1.36 3.87 12.40
C PRO A 179 0.94 5.35 12.49
N PHE A 180 0.18 5.73 13.52
CA PHE A 180 -0.27 7.11 13.76
C PHE A 180 0.75 7.93 14.58
N ARG A 181 1.62 7.24 15.32
CA ARG A 181 2.71 7.84 16.10
C ARG A 181 4.00 7.05 15.89
N PRO A 182 4.63 7.18 14.71
CA PRO A 182 5.92 6.55 14.47
C PRO A 182 6.96 7.12 15.45
N VAL A 183 7.59 6.23 16.20
CA VAL A 183 8.67 6.58 17.14
C VAL A 183 9.99 6.18 16.51
N ALA A 184 10.96 7.09 16.49
CA ALA A 184 12.34 6.81 16.10
C ALA A 184 13.24 6.80 17.34
N LEU A 185 14.07 5.77 17.51
CA LEU A 185 15.11 5.74 18.53
C LEU A 185 16.24 6.71 18.17
N ASP A 186 16.70 7.46 19.18
CA ASP A 186 17.89 8.28 19.05
C ASP A 186 19.12 7.37 18.85
N PRO A 187 19.97 7.61 17.83
CA PRO A 187 21.18 6.82 17.60
C PRO A 187 22.13 6.73 18.81
N SER A 188 22.09 7.69 19.72
CA SER A 188 22.88 7.67 20.97
C SER A 188 22.51 6.52 21.91
N LEU A 189 21.28 5.98 21.79
CA LEU A 189 20.79 4.84 22.58
C LEU A 189 21.32 3.48 22.07
N LEU A 190 21.96 3.44 20.90
CA LEU A 190 22.42 2.21 20.24
C LEU A 190 23.79 1.75 20.76
N THR A 191 23.91 1.55 22.08
CA THR A 191 25.16 1.12 22.70
C THR A 191 25.48 -0.35 22.38
N PRO A 192 26.74 -0.80 22.53
CA PRO A 192 27.11 -2.20 22.30
C PRO A 192 26.27 -3.20 23.11
N THR A 193 25.86 -2.83 24.32
CA THR A 193 25.00 -3.66 25.17
C THR A 193 23.59 -3.79 24.60
N VAL A 194 22.97 -2.66 24.23
CA VAL A 194 21.62 -2.61 23.64
C VAL A 194 21.57 -3.37 22.31
N THR A 195 22.55 -3.15 21.44
CA THR A 195 22.64 -3.82 20.14
C THR A 195 22.93 -5.32 20.28
N ALA A 196 23.77 -5.75 21.23
CA ALA A 196 24.06 -7.16 21.47
C ALA A 196 22.83 -7.92 22.00
N LEU A 197 22.08 -7.34 22.94
CA LEU A 197 20.83 -7.93 23.44
C LEU A 197 19.80 -8.12 22.32
N ALA A 198 19.59 -7.06 21.51
CA ALA A 198 18.70 -7.12 20.36
C ALA A 198 19.15 -8.17 19.34
N ALA A 199 20.44 -8.25 19.02
CA ALA A 199 20.98 -9.22 18.06
C ALA A 199 20.83 -10.66 18.57
N GLN A 200 21.07 -10.90 19.86
CA GLN A 200 20.90 -12.22 20.46
C GLN A 200 19.44 -12.70 20.37
N MET A 201 18.47 -11.86 20.77
CA MET A 201 17.04 -12.20 20.68
C MET A 201 16.61 -12.44 19.24
N TYR A 202 17.09 -11.59 18.33
CA TYR A 202 16.80 -11.71 16.91
C TYR A 202 17.32 -13.06 16.38
N GLU A 203 18.57 -13.42 16.67
CA GLU A 203 19.18 -14.66 16.18
C GLU A 203 18.52 -15.92 16.77
N SER A 204 18.33 -15.96 18.08
CA SER A 204 17.73 -17.11 18.78
C SER A 204 16.22 -17.26 18.53
N ARG A 205 15.54 -16.18 18.08
CA ARG A 205 14.08 -16.03 18.06
C ARG A 205 13.44 -16.12 19.47
N ASP A 206 14.25 -15.93 20.50
CA ASP A 206 13.82 -15.89 21.90
C ASP A 206 13.83 -14.43 22.36
N PHE A 207 12.63 -13.86 22.49
CA PHE A 207 12.41 -12.46 22.90
C PHE A 207 12.12 -12.33 24.40
N SER A 208 12.42 -13.34 25.21
CA SER A 208 12.22 -13.30 26.68
C SER A 208 13.05 -12.19 27.36
N ALA A 209 14.12 -11.72 26.73
CA ALA A 209 14.96 -10.63 27.23
C ALA A 209 14.43 -9.22 26.88
N MET A 210 13.23 -9.07 26.31
CA MET A 210 12.65 -7.76 25.97
C MET A 210 12.51 -6.81 27.18
N PRO A 211 12.11 -7.26 28.39
CA PRO A 211 12.12 -6.39 29.57
C PRO A 211 13.53 -5.91 29.94
N ILE A 212 14.56 -6.75 29.74
CA ILE A 212 15.97 -6.39 29.98
C ILE A 212 16.43 -5.35 28.95
N LEU A 213 15.98 -5.48 27.68
CA LEU A 213 16.22 -4.47 26.65
C LEU A 213 15.56 -3.13 27.04
N ALA A 214 14.36 -3.15 27.63
CA ALA A 214 13.68 -1.94 28.11
C ALA A 214 14.51 -1.23 29.19
N ASP A 215 15.02 -1.99 30.16
CA ASP A 215 15.84 -1.45 31.25
C ASP A 215 17.16 -0.90 30.72
N ALA A 216 17.83 -1.61 29.81
CA ALA A 216 19.03 -1.12 29.14
C ALA A 216 18.77 0.18 28.35
N LEU A 217 17.69 0.26 27.57
CA LEU A 217 17.32 1.47 26.86
C LEU A 217 17.03 2.64 27.81
N GLN A 218 16.36 2.38 28.93
CA GLN A 218 16.07 3.40 29.94
C GLN A 218 17.35 3.90 30.63
N ASP A 219 18.28 3.01 30.97
CA ASP A 219 19.57 3.36 31.59
C ASP A 219 20.43 4.23 30.67
N GLU A 220 20.35 4.01 29.34
CA GLU A 220 21.02 4.85 28.33
C GLU A 220 20.27 6.17 28.04
N GLY A 221 19.12 6.41 28.70
CA GLY A 221 18.39 7.68 28.65
C GLY A 221 17.16 7.69 27.74
N CYS A 222 16.64 6.54 27.32
CA CYS A 222 15.38 6.49 26.57
C CYS A 222 14.21 7.01 27.42
N THR A 223 13.56 8.09 26.96
CA THR A 223 12.38 8.68 27.62
C THR A 223 11.05 8.34 26.93
N SER A 224 11.09 7.55 25.85
CA SER A 224 9.88 7.22 25.09
C SER A 224 9.07 6.14 25.80
N ALA A 225 7.94 6.55 26.40
CA ALA A 225 7.01 5.62 27.03
C ALA A 225 6.56 4.52 26.05
N ALA A 226 6.28 4.87 24.78
CA ALA A 226 5.87 3.89 23.77
C ALA A 226 6.91 2.79 23.50
N VAL A 227 8.20 3.10 23.57
CA VAL A 227 9.28 2.10 23.42
C VAL A 227 9.36 1.24 24.68
N LEU A 228 9.41 1.87 25.85
CA LEU A 228 9.59 1.17 27.12
C LEU A 228 8.39 0.28 27.47
N ASP A 229 7.18 0.79 27.26
CA ASP A 229 5.93 0.06 27.51
C ASP A 229 5.78 -1.10 26.53
N HIS A 230 6.18 -0.94 25.26
CA HIS A 230 6.18 -2.04 24.30
C HIS A 230 7.15 -3.15 24.72
N CYS A 231 8.38 -2.81 25.10
CA CYS A 231 9.38 -3.80 25.53
C CYS A 231 9.04 -4.50 26.85
N ARG A 232 8.29 -3.82 27.74
CA ARG A 232 7.79 -4.40 29.00
C ARG A 232 6.45 -5.11 28.85
N GLY A 233 5.81 -4.96 27.70
CA GLY A 233 4.57 -5.63 27.38
C GLY A 233 4.73 -7.16 27.38
N PRO A 234 3.63 -7.90 27.54
CA PRO A 234 3.68 -9.36 27.62
C PRO A 234 4.03 -10.07 26.30
N GLY A 235 4.18 -9.34 25.20
CA GLY A 235 4.33 -9.90 23.85
C GLY A 235 3.00 -10.42 23.26
N PRO A 236 3.03 -11.12 22.12
CA PRO A 236 4.21 -11.73 21.52
C PRO A 236 5.16 -10.72 20.87
N HIS A 237 6.46 -11.03 20.94
CA HIS A 237 7.49 -10.39 20.13
C HIS A 237 8.03 -11.40 19.12
N VAL A 238 8.18 -10.98 17.87
CA VAL A 238 8.63 -11.82 16.76
C VAL A 238 9.77 -11.16 16.00
N ARG A 239 10.44 -11.92 15.13
CA ARG A 239 11.37 -11.31 14.16
C ARG A 239 10.61 -10.29 13.32
N GLY A 240 11.13 -9.08 13.28
CA GLY A 240 10.43 -7.92 12.73
C GLY A 240 9.82 -7.00 13.78
N CYS A 241 9.94 -7.29 15.08
CA CYS A 241 9.57 -6.37 16.15
C CYS A 241 10.10 -4.95 15.88
N TRP A 242 9.24 -3.94 15.94
CA TRP A 242 9.57 -2.58 15.51
C TRP A 242 10.67 -1.93 16.35
N VAL A 243 10.76 -2.22 17.66
CA VAL A 243 11.86 -1.72 18.52
C VAL A 243 13.17 -2.42 18.20
N VAL A 244 13.16 -3.76 18.14
CA VAL A 244 14.37 -4.56 17.85
C VAL A 244 14.91 -4.23 16.47
N ASP A 245 14.05 -4.08 15.46
CA ASP A 245 14.44 -3.67 14.12
C ASP A 245 15.05 -2.26 14.08
N GLN A 246 14.59 -1.32 14.92
CA GLN A 246 15.22 0.00 15.02
C GLN A 246 16.59 -0.07 15.68
N VAL A 247 16.73 -0.85 16.75
CA VAL A 247 18.02 -1.07 17.42
C VAL A 247 19.05 -1.69 16.46
N LEU A 248 18.62 -2.62 15.62
CA LEU A 248 19.48 -3.31 14.65
C LEU A 248 19.64 -2.58 13.32
N GLY A 249 18.99 -1.42 13.12
CA GLY A 249 18.98 -0.72 11.84
C GLY A 249 18.30 -1.50 10.70
N LYS A 250 17.47 -2.50 11.03
CA LYS A 250 16.70 -3.33 10.10
C LYS A 250 15.31 -2.75 9.78
N GLY A 251 14.91 -1.69 10.48
CA GLY A 251 13.61 -1.01 10.34
C GLY A 251 13.45 -0.23 9.03
N HIS A 252 13.05 -0.89 7.94
CA HIS A 252 12.53 -0.22 6.74
C HIS A 252 11.05 0.13 6.92
N GLY A 253 10.76 0.89 7.98
CA GLY A 253 9.49 1.59 8.24
C GLY A 253 9.73 3.10 8.30
N ARG A 254 10.69 3.60 7.52
CA ARG A 254 11.05 5.01 7.47
C ARG A 254 10.03 5.73 6.60
N LEU A 255 9.53 6.89 7.07
CA LEU A 255 8.93 7.90 6.18
C LEU A 255 9.95 8.16 5.06
N MET A 256 9.50 8.00 3.81
CA MET A 256 10.30 8.10 2.60
C MET A 256 11.27 9.28 2.64
N THR A 257 12.48 9.09 2.15
CA THR A 257 13.49 10.15 2.01
C THR A 257 13.34 10.90 0.70
N GLU A 258 13.90 12.10 0.63
CA GLU A 258 14.03 12.84 -0.62
C GLU A 258 14.74 12.01 -1.73
N ALA A 259 15.80 11.29 -1.38
CA ALA A 259 16.52 10.46 -2.34
C ALA A 259 15.63 9.34 -2.90
N GLU A 260 14.87 8.65 -2.03
CA GLU A 260 13.93 7.61 -2.45
C GLU A 260 12.81 8.19 -3.34
N TRP A 261 12.27 9.35 -2.99
CA TRP A 261 11.27 10.07 -3.80
C TRP A 261 11.78 10.32 -5.23
N LEU A 262 13.05 10.75 -5.37
CA LEU A 262 13.65 11.07 -6.67
C LEU A 262 14.08 9.84 -7.48
N THR A 263 14.60 8.77 -6.85
CA THR A 263 15.30 7.70 -7.59
C THR A 263 14.56 6.39 -7.75
N GLY A 264 13.48 6.11 -6.98
CA GLY A 264 12.82 4.80 -7.13
C GLY A 264 11.83 4.38 -6.05
N ALA A 265 11.15 5.31 -5.39
CA ALA A 265 10.08 5.01 -4.44
C ALA A 265 8.91 4.23 -5.06
N GLU A 266 8.27 3.34 -4.30
CA GLU A 266 7.04 2.71 -4.74
C GLU A 266 5.88 3.73 -4.79
N PRO A 267 5.09 3.81 -5.89
CA PRO A 267 3.98 4.77 -6.03
C PRO A 267 2.99 4.80 -4.85
N ARG A 268 2.69 3.63 -4.25
CA ARG A 268 1.85 3.54 -3.05
C ARG A 268 2.41 4.34 -1.88
N LEU A 269 3.71 4.19 -1.61
CA LEU A 269 4.41 4.87 -0.51
C LEU A 269 4.47 6.37 -0.74
N MET A 270 4.59 6.80 -2.00
CA MET A 270 4.56 8.21 -2.39
C MET A 270 3.18 8.82 -2.10
N VAL A 271 2.08 8.17 -2.48
CA VAL A 271 0.71 8.64 -2.14
C VAL A 271 0.49 8.63 -0.62
N LYS A 272 0.97 7.60 0.08
CA LYS A 272 0.85 7.53 1.54
C LYS A 272 1.58 8.67 2.24
N LEU A 273 2.80 9.01 1.81
CA LEU A 273 3.54 10.17 2.30
C LEU A 273 2.74 11.47 2.13
N LEU A 274 2.05 11.63 1.00
CA LEU A 274 1.25 12.82 0.69
C LEU A 274 -0.06 12.89 1.48
N SER A 275 -0.52 11.79 2.08
CA SER A 275 -1.80 11.69 2.79
C SER A 275 -1.91 12.76 3.89
N GLY A 276 -2.95 13.59 3.83
CA GLY A 276 -3.19 14.66 4.82
C GLY A 276 -2.35 15.93 4.63
N THR A 277 -1.46 15.97 3.62
CA THR A 277 -0.68 17.18 3.26
C THR A 277 -1.11 17.81 1.94
N VAL A 278 -1.79 17.04 1.09
CA VAL A 278 -2.24 17.48 -0.25
C VAL A 278 -3.75 17.67 -0.30
N SER A 279 -4.21 18.55 -1.19
CA SER A 279 -5.63 18.83 -1.41
C SER A 279 -6.34 17.70 -2.16
N ASP A 280 -7.64 17.52 -1.90
CA ASP A 280 -8.49 16.57 -2.64
C ASP A 280 -8.50 16.89 -4.14
N ARG A 281 -8.34 18.16 -4.52
CA ARG A 281 -8.14 18.61 -5.91
C ARG A 281 -6.95 17.88 -6.57
N LYS A 282 -5.78 17.92 -5.95
CA LYS A 282 -4.56 17.30 -6.51
C LYS A 282 -4.68 15.78 -6.61
N LEU A 283 -5.28 15.15 -5.60
CA LEU A 283 -5.55 13.70 -5.61
C LEU A 283 -6.52 13.31 -6.73
N ARG A 284 -7.58 14.10 -6.96
CA ARG A 284 -8.52 13.87 -8.06
C ARG A 284 -7.86 14.03 -9.42
N LEU A 285 -7.03 15.06 -9.61
CA LEU A 285 -6.28 15.28 -10.85
C LEU A 285 -5.26 14.16 -11.12
N PHE A 286 -4.60 13.65 -10.09
CA PHE A 286 -3.76 12.46 -10.21
C PHE A 286 -4.52 11.24 -10.71
N ALA A 287 -5.68 10.96 -10.12
CA ALA A 287 -6.50 9.82 -10.54
C ALA A 287 -7.06 9.99 -11.97
N CYS A 288 -7.43 11.22 -12.37
CA CYS A 288 -7.87 11.52 -13.74
C CYS A 288 -6.72 11.34 -14.75
N ALA A 289 -5.52 11.84 -14.44
CA ALA A 289 -4.37 11.67 -15.30
C ALA A 289 -3.95 10.19 -15.43
N PHE A 290 -4.09 9.43 -14.35
CA PHE A 290 -3.94 7.98 -14.37
C PHE A 290 -4.96 7.33 -15.32
N TYR A 291 -6.24 7.74 -15.29
CA TYR A 291 -7.25 7.27 -16.23
C TYR A 291 -6.90 7.56 -17.69
N HIS A 292 -6.51 8.79 -18.03
CA HIS A 292 -6.19 9.15 -19.42
C HIS A 292 -5.05 8.31 -20.00
N ARG A 293 -4.03 8.03 -19.18
CA ARG A 293 -2.95 7.13 -19.57
C ARG A 293 -3.49 5.73 -19.89
N LEU A 294 -4.39 5.21 -19.05
CA LEU A 294 -4.97 3.89 -19.24
C LEU A 294 -5.90 3.81 -20.45
N SER A 295 -6.77 4.80 -20.62
CA SER A 295 -7.64 4.95 -21.78
C SER A 295 -6.84 4.92 -23.09
N CYS A 296 -5.73 5.67 -23.16
CA CYS A 296 -4.85 5.69 -24.32
C CYS A 296 -4.24 4.31 -24.66
N VAL A 297 -3.84 3.54 -23.64
CA VAL A 297 -3.26 2.20 -23.81
C VAL A 297 -4.33 1.15 -24.15
N ALA A 298 -5.52 1.26 -23.56
CA ALA A 298 -6.63 0.35 -23.78
C ALA A 298 -7.36 0.61 -25.11
N GLY A 299 -7.27 1.83 -25.66
CA GLY A 299 -7.99 2.23 -26.87
C GLY A 299 -9.48 2.47 -26.64
N ASP A 300 -9.88 2.76 -25.40
CA ASP A 300 -11.27 2.78 -24.93
C ASP A 300 -11.65 4.16 -24.35
N SER A 301 -12.74 4.78 -24.84
CA SER A 301 -13.18 6.14 -24.44
C SER A 301 -14.46 6.14 -23.59
N PHE A 302 -14.75 5.07 -22.84
CA PHE A 302 -16.07 4.85 -22.23
C PHE A 302 -16.49 5.89 -21.19
N ALA A 303 -15.53 6.57 -20.56
CA ALA A 303 -15.81 7.49 -19.47
C ALA A 303 -15.03 8.80 -19.54
N ASP A 304 -14.47 9.14 -20.71
CA ASP A 304 -13.72 10.38 -20.92
C ASP A 304 -14.54 11.61 -20.50
N ALA A 305 -15.83 11.64 -20.86
CA ALA A 305 -16.74 12.72 -20.48
C ALA A 305 -16.95 12.81 -18.96
N ALA A 306 -17.05 11.65 -18.29
CA ALA A 306 -17.22 11.59 -16.85
C ALA A 306 -15.96 12.03 -16.10
N VAL A 307 -14.78 11.65 -16.62
CA VAL A 307 -13.47 12.05 -16.09
C VAL A 307 -13.22 13.54 -16.34
N GLU A 308 -13.66 14.09 -17.46
CA GLU A 308 -13.64 15.54 -17.71
C GLU A 308 -14.49 16.32 -16.70
N ILE A 309 -15.66 15.79 -16.32
CA ILE A 309 -16.48 16.38 -15.24
C ILE A 309 -15.71 16.33 -13.90
N ALA A 310 -15.01 15.23 -13.60
CA ALA A 310 -14.18 15.13 -12.40
C ALA A 310 -13.01 16.12 -12.38
N GLU A 311 -12.35 16.37 -13.50
CA GLU A 311 -11.31 17.41 -13.62
C GLU A 311 -11.89 18.82 -13.44
N ARG A 312 -13.03 19.11 -14.07
CA ARG A 312 -13.73 20.39 -13.89
C ARG A 312 -14.18 20.59 -12.45
N PHE A 313 -14.66 19.54 -11.79
CA PHE A 313 -15.03 19.58 -10.38
C PHE A 313 -13.81 19.87 -9.50
N ALA A 314 -12.66 19.23 -9.78
CA ALA A 314 -11.40 19.49 -9.08
C ALA A 314 -10.99 20.99 -9.17
N ASP A 315 -11.27 21.63 -10.30
CA ASP A 315 -11.02 23.07 -10.51
C ASP A 315 -12.16 24.01 -10.06
N GLY A 316 -13.26 23.48 -9.49
CA GLY A 316 -14.41 24.27 -9.07
C GLY A 316 -15.30 24.77 -10.22
N HIS A 317 -15.20 24.17 -11.40
CA HIS A 317 -15.97 24.47 -12.61
C HIS A 317 -17.10 23.45 -12.90
N ALA A 318 -17.34 22.52 -11.98
CA ALA A 318 -18.49 21.62 -11.98
C ALA A 318 -19.03 21.49 -10.55
N THR A 319 -20.32 21.21 -10.45
CA THR A 319 -21.06 21.01 -9.20
C THR A 319 -20.97 19.57 -8.70
N ALA A 320 -21.26 19.36 -7.41
CA ALA A 320 -21.31 18.01 -6.86
C ALA A 320 -22.42 17.16 -7.49
N ASP A 321 -23.51 17.79 -7.93
CA ASP A 321 -24.61 17.13 -8.64
C ASP A 321 -24.18 16.66 -10.05
N GLU A 322 -23.46 17.50 -10.80
CA GLU A 322 -22.88 17.10 -12.09
C GLU A 322 -21.92 15.92 -11.92
N LEU A 323 -21.08 15.95 -10.89
CA LEU A 323 -20.13 14.87 -10.57
C LEU A 323 -20.85 13.57 -10.18
N SER A 324 -21.87 13.66 -9.33
CA SER A 324 -22.68 12.51 -8.92
C SER A 324 -23.50 11.93 -10.08
N GLY A 325 -23.97 12.77 -11.01
CA GLY A 325 -24.61 12.36 -12.24
C GLY A 325 -23.66 11.52 -13.09
N ALA A 326 -22.44 12.02 -13.32
CA ALA A 326 -21.39 11.29 -14.03
C ALA A 326 -21.06 9.93 -13.38
N ALA A 327 -20.97 9.87 -12.04
CA ALA A 327 -20.73 8.61 -11.32
C ALA A 327 -21.83 7.57 -11.53
N THR A 328 -23.09 8.04 -11.61
CA THR A 328 -24.25 7.19 -11.86
C THR A 328 -24.22 6.63 -13.27
N GLU A 329 -23.88 7.46 -14.27
CA GLU A 329 -23.75 7.03 -15.67
C GLU A 329 -22.63 5.99 -15.83
N VAL A 330 -21.46 6.23 -15.21
CA VAL A 330 -20.34 5.28 -15.24
C VAL A 330 -20.70 3.96 -14.57
N SER A 331 -21.43 4.00 -13.45
CA SER A 331 -21.88 2.79 -12.76
C SER A 331 -22.89 2.00 -13.60
N ALA A 332 -23.85 2.68 -14.23
CA ALA A 332 -24.80 2.04 -15.14
C ALA A 332 -24.11 1.42 -16.37
N ALA A 333 -23.13 2.13 -16.95
CA ALA A 333 -22.33 1.61 -18.07
C ALA A 333 -21.52 0.37 -17.67
N ARG A 334 -20.97 0.36 -16.45
CA ARG A 334 -20.28 -0.79 -15.88
C ARG A 334 -21.21 -1.99 -15.71
N ASP A 335 -22.39 -1.77 -15.12
CA ASP A 335 -23.34 -2.84 -14.82
C ASP A 335 -23.96 -3.43 -16.10
N ALA A 336 -24.11 -2.61 -17.15
CA ALA A 336 -24.55 -3.05 -18.47
C ALA A 336 -23.48 -3.86 -19.24
N LEU A 337 -22.22 -3.78 -18.80
CA LEU A 337 -21.10 -4.45 -19.46
C LEU A 337 -21.06 -5.92 -19.03
N ASP A 338 -21.31 -6.84 -19.97
CA ASP A 338 -21.20 -8.27 -19.68
C ASP A 338 -19.80 -8.63 -19.15
N TYR A 339 -19.77 -9.47 -18.12
CA TYR A 339 -18.55 -9.92 -17.46
C TYR A 339 -17.85 -11.00 -18.29
N SER A 340 -17.32 -10.56 -19.44
CA SER A 340 -16.55 -11.40 -20.35
C SER A 340 -15.07 -11.03 -20.31
N MET A 341 -14.20 -11.98 -20.68
CA MET A 341 -12.78 -11.69 -20.83
C MET A 341 -12.49 -10.58 -21.86
N ALA A 342 -13.38 -10.37 -22.85
CA ALA A 342 -13.23 -9.35 -23.89
C ALA A 342 -13.45 -7.94 -23.35
N ASN A 343 -14.32 -7.81 -22.33
CA ASN A 343 -14.72 -6.53 -21.77
C ASN A 343 -13.94 -6.13 -20.51
N ARG A 344 -12.92 -6.91 -20.10
CA ARG A 344 -12.13 -6.62 -18.88
C ARG A 344 -11.42 -5.25 -18.90
N PRO A 345 -10.80 -4.79 -20.01
CA PRO A 345 -10.20 -3.45 -20.06
C PRO A 345 -11.23 -2.35 -19.82
N ALA A 346 -12.40 -2.46 -20.45
CA ALA A 346 -13.53 -1.56 -20.25
C ALA A 346 -14.07 -1.59 -18.80
N HIS A 347 -14.16 -2.77 -18.17
CA HIS A 347 -14.51 -2.91 -16.73
C HIS A 347 -13.52 -2.19 -15.82
N VAL A 348 -12.23 -2.24 -16.15
CA VAL A 348 -11.17 -1.55 -15.41
C VAL A 348 -11.26 -0.04 -15.58
N ALA A 349 -11.43 0.43 -16.81
CA ALA A 349 -11.59 1.85 -17.11
C ALA A 349 -12.82 2.42 -16.40
N LEU A 350 -13.95 1.70 -16.41
CA LEU A 350 -15.18 2.11 -15.74
C LEU A 350 -15.07 2.06 -14.21
N ASP A 351 -14.34 1.10 -13.64
CA ASP A 351 -14.04 1.10 -12.19
C ASP A 351 -13.27 2.37 -11.78
N LEU A 352 -12.23 2.70 -12.54
CA LEU A 352 -11.40 3.87 -12.29
C LEU A 352 -12.19 5.16 -12.51
N ALA A 353 -12.98 5.23 -13.57
CA ALA A 353 -13.83 6.38 -13.83
C ALA A 353 -14.88 6.57 -12.74
N ARG A 354 -15.48 5.48 -12.24
CA ARG A 354 -16.39 5.54 -11.09
C ARG A 354 -15.67 6.06 -9.87
N ASP A 355 -14.42 5.63 -9.69
CA ASP A 355 -13.60 6.03 -8.57
C ASP A 355 -13.31 7.54 -8.60
N VAL A 356 -12.93 8.12 -9.74
CA VAL A 356 -12.66 9.58 -9.85
C VAL A 356 -13.91 10.45 -9.87
N THR A 357 -15.10 9.87 -10.11
CA THR A 357 -16.38 10.59 -10.13
C THR A 357 -17.16 10.50 -8.84
N ARG A 358 -16.67 9.79 -7.81
CA ARG A 358 -17.34 9.81 -6.51
C ARG A 358 -17.32 11.23 -5.92
N PRO A 359 -18.48 11.78 -5.53
CA PRO A 359 -18.55 13.06 -4.84
C PRO A 359 -17.89 12.95 -3.46
N ASP A 360 -17.26 14.04 -3.00
CA ASP A 360 -16.62 14.17 -1.68
C ASP A 360 -17.68 14.25 -0.57
N ALA A 361 -18.57 13.26 -0.49
CA ALA A 361 -19.75 13.25 0.36
C ALA A 361 -19.35 13.05 1.84
N GLY A 362 -18.89 14.11 2.49
CA GLY A 362 -18.97 14.31 3.94
C GLY A 362 -18.23 13.31 4.84
N GLN A 363 -17.36 12.45 4.30
CA GLN A 363 -16.62 11.43 5.06
C GLN A 363 -15.09 11.55 4.86
N GLY A 364 -14.55 12.77 5.06
CA GLY A 364 -13.12 13.04 5.26
C GLY A 364 -12.19 12.85 4.06
N ALA A 365 -11.07 13.57 4.06
CA ALA A 365 -9.97 13.49 3.07
C ALA A 365 -9.32 12.09 2.92
N GLY A 366 -9.81 11.09 3.67
CA GLY A 366 -9.31 9.72 3.68
C GLY A 366 -9.78 8.85 2.51
N ASP A 367 -10.85 9.21 1.79
CA ASP A 367 -11.42 8.33 0.76
C ASP A 367 -10.66 8.42 -0.57
N ILE A 368 -10.46 9.62 -1.11
CA ILE A 368 -9.75 9.79 -2.38
C ILE A 368 -8.26 9.42 -2.28
N THR A 369 -7.66 9.65 -1.10
CA THR A 369 -6.29 9.21 -0.79
C THR A 369 -6.16 7.69 -0.79
N ARG A 370 -7.06 6.99 -0.07
CA ARG A 370 -7.10 5.52 -0.06
C ARG A 370 -7.33 4.96 -1.46
N GLN A 371 -8.17 5.62 -2.23
CA GLN A 371 -8.46 5.24 -3.60
C GLN A 371 -7.26 5.43 -4.53
N CYS A 372 -6.55 6.57 -4.45
CA CYS A 372 -5.30 6.80 -5.18
C CYS A 372 -4.22 5.79 -4.80
N ALA A 373 -4.09 5.46 -3.51
CA ALA A 373 -3.18 4.41 -3.05
C ALA A 373 -3.58 3.05 -3.62
N PHE A 374 -4.87 2.71 -3.60
CA PHE A 374 -5.42 1.50 -4.20
C PHE A 374 -5.24 1.45 -5.73
N LEU A 375 -5.30 2.60 -6.42
CA LEU A 375 -5.04 2.72 -7.85
C LEU A 375 -3.56 2.57 -8.18
N CYS A 376 -2.65 3.14 -7.39
CA CYS A 376 -1.21 2.88 -7.53
C CYS A 376 -0.88 1.41 -7.26
N ALA A 377 -1.57 0.84 -6.28
CA ALA A 377 -1.44 -0.54 -5.86
C ALA A 377 -1.85 -1.54 -6.96
N ASN A 378 -3.06 -1.33 -7.48
CA ASN A 378 -3.73 -2.27 -8.37
C ASN A 378 -3.68 -1.83 -9.83
N GLY A 379 -3.17 -0.64 -10.11
CA GLY A 379 -3.09 -0.02 -11.43
C GLY A 379 -2.40 -0.92 -12.45
N PRO A 380 -1.19 -1.44 -12.20
CA PRO A 380 -0.53 -2.37 -13.12
C PRO A 380 -1.39 -3.61 -13.41
N PHE A 381 -2.08 -4.14 -12.38
CA PHE A 381 -2.92 -5.34 -12.47
C PHE A 381 -4.20 -5.13 -13.27
N ARG A 382 -4.80 -3.95 -13.11
CA ARG A 382 -6.02 -3.54 -13.79
C ARG A 382 -5.74 -3.22 -15.27
N THR A 383 -4.65 -2.51 -15.56
CA THR A 383 -4.27 -2.05 -16.92
C THR A 383 -4.01 -3.19 -17.90
N LEU A 384 -3.35 -4.26 -17.46
CA LEU A 384 -2.76 -5.27 -18.34
C LEU A 384 -3.62 -6.55 -18.44
N GLY A 385 -4.94 -6.45 -18.25
CA GLY A 385 -5.86 -7.59 -18.38
C GLY A 385 -5.53 -8.50 -19.57
N ARG A 386 -5.43 -9.82 -19.31
CA ARG A 386 -4.92 -10.93 -20.15
C ARG A 386 -3.41 -11.10 -20.32
N LEU A 387 -2.57 -10.08 -20.11
CA LEU A 387 -1.12 -10.25 -20.29
C LEU A 387 -0.47 -11.00 -19.11
N TRP A 388 -1.07 -11.10 -17.92
CA TRP A 388 -0.37 -11.56 -16.71
C TRP A 388 0.10 -13.03 -16.68
N TRP A 389 -0.41 -13.89 -17.57
CA TRP A 389 0.17 -15.24 -17.74
C TRP A 389 1.37 -15.25 -18.70
N THR A 390 1.58 -14.18 -19.48
CA THR A 390 2.60 -14.06 -20.55
C THR A 390 3.32 -12.70 -20.60
N ALA A 391 3.14 -11.80 -19.63
CA ALA A 391 3.58 -10.41 -19.67
C ALA A 391 5.08 -10.33 -19.39
N ASP A 392 5.83 -9.70 -20.30
CA ASP A 392 7.22 -9.33 -20.08
C ASP A 392 7.32 -8.40 -18.85
N HIS A 393 8.19 -8.73 -17.89
CA HIS A 393 8.52 -7.93 -16.70
C HIS A 393 8.92 -6.47 -17.00
N ARG A 394 9.20 -6.16 -18.27
CA ARG A 394 9.44 -4.81 -18.77
C ARG A 394 8.20 -3.92 -18.76
N SER A 395 7.02 -4.44 -19.12
CA SER A 395 5.79 -3.64 -19.23
C SER A 395 5.32 -3.13 -17.88
N VAL A 396 5.36 -3.98 -16.86
CA VAL A 396 4.98 -3.62 -15.47
C VAL A 396 5.93 -2.58 -14.89
N ARG A 397 7.25 -2.72 -15.12
CA ARG A 397 8.24 -1.73 -14.69
C ARG A 397 8.04 -0.38 -15.36
N ASN A 398 7.68 -0.37 -16.65
CA ASN A 398 7.40 0.86 -17.38
C ASN A 398 6.16 1.58 -16.85
N ASP A 399 5.13 0.84 -16.43
CA ASP A 399 3.92 1.44 -15.84
C ASP A 399 4.16 1.99 -14.44
N MET A 400 4.92 1.28 -13.60
CA MET A 400 5.31 1.79 -12.27
C MET A 400 6.19 3.04 -12.41
N ALA A 401 7.14 3.04 -13.35
CA ALA A 401 7.97 4.22 -13.64
C ALA A 401 7.13 5.44 -13.98
N ALA A 402 6.16 5.27 -14.87
CA ALA A 402 5.31 6.37 -15.25
C ALA A 402 4.34 6.84 -14.15
N GLN A 403 3.89 5.95 -13.26
CA GLN A 403 3.12 6.36 -12.09
C GLN A 403 3.96 7.23 -11.16
N MET A 404 5.23 6.86 -10.93
CA MET A 404 6.15 7.69 -10.15
C MET A 404 6.37 9.05 -10.82
N ASP A 405 6.55 9.08 -12.14
CA ASP A 405 6.73 10.33 -12.88
C ASP A 405 5.48 11.21 -12.79
N LEU A 406 4.28 10.63 -12.87
CA LEU A 406 3.01 11.35 -12.71
C LEU A 406 2.84 11.90 -11.28
N LEU A 407 3.26 11.16 -10.26
CA LEU A 407 3.25 11.64 -8.87
C LEU A 407 4.20 12.83 -8.69
N ARG A 408 5.41 12.75 -9.25
CA ARG A 408 6.38 13.86 -9.24
C ARG A 408 5.88 15.06 -10.05
N ASP A 409 5.16 14.81 -11.14
CA ASP A 409 4.57 15.86 -11.97
C ASP A 409 3.47 16.61 -11.23
N ILE A 410 2.55 15.92 -10.56
CA ILE A 410 1.38 16.58 -9.95
C ILE A 410 1.70 17.19 -8.58
N PHE A 411 2.53 16.51 -7.80
CA PHE A 411 2.80 16.87 -6.40
C PHE A 411 4.16 17.54 -6.18
N GLY A 412 5.08 17.47 -7.15
CA GLY A 412 6.43 18.02 -7.00
C GLY A 412 7.27 17.24 -6.00
N ASN A 413 8.26 17.90 -5.39
CA ASN A 413 9.08 17.32 -4.32
C ASN A 413 8.56 17.79 -2.94
N PRO A 414 7.92 16.92 -2.14
CA PRO A 414 7.35 17.32 -0.85
C PRO A 414 8.42 17.68 0.19
N PHE A 415 9.68 17.30 -0.02
CA PHE A 415 10.80 17.62 0.86
C PHE A 415 11.46 18.98 0.54
N ARG A 416 11.16 19.54 -0.64
CA ARG A 416 11.61 20.87 -1.07
C ARG A 416 10.46 21.68 -1.64
N PRO A 417 9.58 22.23 -0.78
CA PRO A 417 8.57 23.18 -1.22
C PRO A 417 9.20 24.38 -1.92
N VAL A 418 8.73 24.71 -3.12
CA VAL A 418 9.24 25.83 -3.91
C VAL A 418 8.47 27.10 -3.57
N ALA A 419 9.18 28.13 -3.12
CA ALA A 419 8.61 29.47 -2.99
C ALA A 419 8.53 30.13 -4.39
N PHE A 420 7.33 30.14 -4.99
CA PHE A 420 7.14 30.66 -6.34
C PHE A 420 6.95 32.19 -6.32
N SER A 421 7.81 32.92 -7.03
CA SER A 421 7.73 34.38 -7.09
C SER A 421 6.57 34.84 -8.00
N PRO A 422 5.71 35.76 -7.54
CA PRO A 422 4.67 36.35 -8.39
C PRO A 422 5.22 37.03 -9.66
N ALA A 423 6.48 37.49 -9.63
CA ALA A 423 7.13 38.12 -10.78
C ALA A 423 7.31 37.17 -11.97
N TRP A 424 7.33 35.85 -11.71
CA TRP A 424 7.46 34.84 -12.76
C TRP A 424 6.16 34.58 -13.53
N ARG A 425 5.00 35.02 -13.00
CA ARG A 425 3.68 34.94 -13.66
C ARG A 425 3.50 36.05 -14.70
N THR A 426 4.36 36.07 -15.71
CA THR A 426 4.23 37.00 -16.84
C THR A 426 3.06 36.59 -17.74
N ASP A 427 2.52 37.53 -18.52
CA ASP A 427 1.43 37.25 -19.48
C ASP A 427 1.77 36.09 -20.42
N THR A 428 3.03 35.99 -20.85
CA THR A 428 3.51 34.89 -21.70
C THR A 428 3.51 33.55 -20.96
N ALA A 429 4.03 33.51 -19.72
CA ALA A 429 4.05 32.27 -18.93
C ALA A 429 2.63 31.78 -18.61
N VAL A 430 1.74 32.70 -18.21
CA VAL A 430 0.33 32.40 -17.94
C VAL A 430 -0.39 31.93 -19.21
N ALA A 431 -0.19 32.58 -20.36
CA ALA A 431 -0.81 32.16 -21.62
C ALA A 431 -0.37 30.75 -22.05
N LEU A 432 0.94 30.44 -21.95
CA LEU A 432 1.46 29.11 -22.24
C LEU A 432 0.88 28.06 -21.29
N ALA A 433 0.91 28.34 -19.98
CA ALA A 433 0.37 27.45 -18.96
C ALA A 433 -1.13 27.17 -19.17
N SER A 434 -1.93 28.21 -19.42
CA SER A 434 -3.37 28.08 -19.67
C SER A 434 -3.64 27.25 -20.93
N GLN A 435 -2.92 27.50 -22.03
CA GLN A 435 -3.09 26.75 -23.27
C GLN A 435 -2.79 25.26 -23.08
N MET A 436 -1.67 24.92 -22.43
CA MET A 436 -1.32 23.52 -22.14
C MET A 436 -2.36 22.88 -21.22
N TYR A 437 -2.79 23.59 -20.19
CA TYR A 437 -3.78 23.10 -19.23
C TYR A 437 -5.12 22.79 -19.92
N GLU A 438 -5.63 23.72 -20.73
CA GLU A 438 -6.90 23.57 -21.45
C GLU A 438 -6.85 22.44 -22.49
N SER A 439 -5.81 22.41 -23.31
CA SER A 439 -5.66 21.42 -24.40
C SER A 439 -5.18 20.05 -23.94
N ARG A 440 -4.67 19.93 -22.70
CA ARG A 440 -3.94 18.76 -22.18
C ARG A 440 -2.69 18.40 -23.01
N ASP A 441 -2.15 19.35 -23.79
CA ASP A 441 -0.93 19.20 -24.58
C ASP A 441 0.22 19.96 -23.93
N PHE A 442 1.09 19.23 -23.22
CA PHE A 442 2.18 19.79 -22.46
C PHE A 442 3.53 19.80 -23.22
N ARG A 443 3.51 19.63 -24.55
CA ARG A 443 4.75 19.65 -25.35
C ARG A 443 5.50 21.00 -25.29
N ALA A 444 4.82 22.07 -24.88
CA ALA A 444 5.41 23.39 -24.71
C ALA A 444 6.07 23.63 -23.34
N MET A 445 6.19 22.63 -22.46
CA MET A 445 6.84 22.78 -21.14
C MET A 445 8.28 23.34 -21.21
N PRO A 446 9.15 22.92 -22.16
CA PRO A 446 10.47 23.55 -22.30
C PRO A 446 10.39 25.04 -22.66
N VAL A 447 9.38 25.46 -23.44
CA VAL A 447 9.16 26.87 -23.78
C VAL A 447 8.67 27.65 -22.56
N LEU A 448 7.86 27.02 -21.70
CA LEU A 448 7.49 27.61 -20.41
C LEU A 448 8.73 27.80 -19.52
N ALA A 449 9.69 26.87 -19.51
CA ALA A 449 10.95 27.03 -18.77
C ALA A 449 11.70 28.29 -19.22
N ASP A 450 11.81 28.52 -20.53
CA ASP A 450 12.48 29.68 -21.10
C ASP A 450 11.73 30.99 -20.78
N ALA A 451 10.40 30.97 -20.81
CA ALA A 451 9.58 32.11 -20.41
C ALA A 451 9.74 32.46 -18.92
N LEU A 452 9.76 31.44 -18.04
CA LEU A 452 10.01 31.62 -16.60
C LEU A 452 11.43 32.14 -16.35
N GLN A 453 12.43 31.61 -17.04
CA GLN A 453 13.81 32.08 -16.93
C GLN A 453 13.96 33.53 -17.41
N ALA A 454 13.30 33.91 -18.52
CA ALA A 454 13.26 35.29 -19.01
C ALA A 454 12.56 36.24 -18.02
N ALA A 455 11.60 35.75 -17.24
CA ALA A 455 10.96 36.48 -16.15
C ALA A 455 11.84 36.58 -14.87
N GLY A 456 13.06 36.03 -14.91
CA GLY A 456 14.00 36.05 -13.79
C GLY A 456 13.86 34.87 -12.83
N CYS A 457 13.29 33.74 -13.25
CA CYS A 457 13.34 32.50 -12.47
C CYS A 457 14.74 31.88 -12.54
N ASP A 458 15.36 31.71 -11.38
CA ASP A 458 16.66 31.06 -11.18
C ASP A 458 16.55 29.77 -10.36
N ASN A 459 15.32 29.35 -10.01
CA ASN A 459 15.09 28.11 -9.27
C ASN A 459 15.31 26.88 -10.16
N ALA A 460 16.32 26.08 -9.82
CA ALA A 460 16.70 24.90 -10.58
C ALA A 460 15.58 23.84 -10.62
N ASP A 461 14.88 23.58 -9.51
CA ASP A 461 13.81 22.57 -9.45
C ASP A 461 12.67 22.88 -10.44
N VAL A 462 12.29 24.15 -10.56
CA VAL A 462 11.26 24.61 -11.51
C VAL A 462 11.73 24.46 -12.96
N LEU A 463 12.94 24.95 -13.26
CA LEU A 463 13.45 24.95 -14.63
C LEU A 463 13.79 23.53 -15.11
N ASP A 464 14.38 22.71 -14.24
CA ASP A 464 14.74 21.33 -14.55
C ASP A 464 13.49 20.47 -14.72
N HIS A 465 12.44 20.67 -13.90
CA HIS A 465 11.16 19.97 -14.09
C HIS A 465 10.54 20.28 -15.46
N CYS A 466 10.51 21.54 -15.89
CA CYS A 466 9.96 21.92 -17.20
C CYS A 466 10.78 21.44 -18.40
N ARG A 467 12.08 21.21 -18.19
CA ARG A 467 13.01 20.76 -19.24
C ARG A 467 13.18 19.25 -19.28
N ALA A 468 12.92 18.57 -18.17
CA ALA A 468 13.03 17.13 -18.05
C ALA A 468 12.05 16.47 -19.03
N PRO A 469 12.47 15.42 -19.76
CA PRO A 469 11.54 14.60 -20.51
C PRO A 469 10.63 13.87 -19.51
N GLY A 470 9.32 14.04 -19.65
CA GLY A 470 8.37 13.48 -18.70
C GLY A 470 6.93 13.58 -19.18
N LEU A 471 6.06 12.84 -18.51
CA LEU A 471 4.62 12.98 -18.68
C LEU A 471 4.16 14.14 -17.79
N HIS A 472 3.51 15.11 -18.41
CA HIS A 472 2.84 16.19 -17.71
C HIS A 472 1.33 16.04 -17.85
N ALA A 473 0.60 16.36 -16.80
CA ALA A 473 -0.85 16.30 -16.77
C ALA A 473 -1.45 17.57 -16.16
N ARG A 474 -2.78 17.68 -16.22
CA ARG A 474 -3.49 18.66 -15.38
C ARG A 474 -3.18 18.37 -13.92
N GLY A 475 -2.89 19.43 -13.17
CA GLY A 475 -2.39 19.32 -11.82
C GLY A 475 -0.86 19.34 -11.72
N CYS A 476 -0.13 19.41 -12.84
CA CYS A 476 1.33 19.62 -12.84
C CYS A 476 1.71 20.77 -11.89
N TRP A 477 2.64 20.52 -10.97
CA TRP A 477 2.93 21.44 -9.87
C TRP A 477 3.45 22.80 -10.36
N VAL A 478 4.29 22.84 -11.40
CA VAL A 478 4.76 24.11 -11.98
C VAL A 478 3.63 24.84 -12.69
N VAL A 479 2.81 24.14 -13.47
CA VAL A 479 1.69 24.76 -14.21
C VAL A 479 0.65 25.33 -13.24
N ASP A 480 0.30 24.58 -12.19
CA ASP A 480 -0.59 25.06 -11.13
C ASP A 480 0.00 26.28 -10.41
N LEU A 481 1.32 26.31 -10.16
CA LEU A 481 2.00 27.49 -9.60
C LEU A 481 1.93 28.71 -10.52
N VAL A 482 2.05 28.54 -11.84
CA VAL A 482 1.89 29.64 -12.81
C VAL A 482 0.43 30.14 -12.82
N LEU A 483 -0.53 29.23 -12.78
CA LEU A 483 -1.97 29.55 -12.85
C LEU A 483 -2.58 29.96 -11.50
N GLY A 484 -1.87 29.77 -10.39
CA GLY A 484 -2.37 30.04 -9.04
C GLY A 484 -3.43 29.04 -8.57
N LYS A 485 -3.24 27.75 -8.85
CA LYS A 485 -4.19 26.65 -8.60
C LYS A 485 -3.74 25.64 -7.53
N GLU A 486 -2.82 25.98 -6.63
CA GLU A 486 -2.33 25.05 -5.57
C GLU A 486 -3.41 24.51 -4.64
#